data_AF-A0A7Y6PRG7-F1
#
_entry.id   AF-A0A7Y6PRG7-F1
#
_cell.length_a   1.000
_cell.length_b   1.000
_cell.length_c   1.000
_cell.angle_alpha   90.00
_cell.angle_beta   90.00
_cell.angle_gamma   90.00
#
_symmetry.space_group_name_H-M   'P 1'
#
loop_
_entity.id
_entity.type
_entity.pdbx_description
1 polymer ?
#
loop_
_entity_poly.entity_id
_entity_poly.type
_entity_poly.pdbx_seq_one_letter_code
_entity_poly.pdbx_strand_id
1 'polypeptide(L)'
;MRAFALAAVLAGCASAGQDAPVDGKVEIDARMIDAGPTTQTLSQTTSPTIKPQGSIACAVNTDNTTRANSYYRVFDLAAAGITTAFTVTKVSFQIEHCTPGATVAVRVGTYTGATGGTLDMAAMTILASNNTVAVPQVVEAPGPPPTTPGGTVDAPLSATIPAGSKLLVEVDAPDGNGVYSFFMGANDGGESQPAYIKAADCSVTAPTNISTAAGKTVNLLLTVTGQY
;
A
#
# COMPACT_ATOMS: atom_id res chain seq x y z
N MET A 1 -89.10 17.72 -25.35
CA MET A 1 -90.29 17.05 -24.80
C MET A 1 -89.81 15.90 -23.91
N ARG A 2 -89.94 16.06 -22.58
CA ARG A 2 -90.74 15.22 -21.64
C ARG A 2 -90.14 13.82 -21.44
N ALA A 3 -89.81 13.33 -20.23
CA ALA A 3 -90.47 13.38 -18.92
C ALA A 3 -89.42 13.35 -17.77
N PHE A 4 -89.57 13.94 -16.57
CA PHE A 4 -90.56 13.90 -15.47
C PHE A 4 -90.49 12.66 -14.53
N ALA A 5 -90.70 12.95 -13.23
CA ALA A 5 -90.78 12.12 -12.01
C ALA A 5 -89.43 11.90 -11.27
N LEU A 6 -89.14 12.41 -10.06
CA LEU A 6 -89.83 12.63 -8.76
C LEU A 6 -89.85 11.41 -7.80
N ALA A 7 -89.30 11.68 -6.61
CA ALA A 7 -89.53 11.09 -5.28
C ALA A 7 -88.72 9.85 -4.85
N ALA A 8 -87.94 10.01 -3.76
CA ALA A 8 -88.25 9.40 -2.46
C ALA A 8 -87.32 9.95 -1.36
N VAL A 9 -87.93 10.40 -0.26
CA VAL A 9 -87.30 10.72 1.03
C VAL A 9 -87.23 9.42 1.83
N LEU A 10 -86.10 9.12 2.47
CA LEU A 10 -86.07 8.28 3.66
C LEU A 10 -84.99 8.76 4.64
N ALA A 11 -85.44 8.99 5.88
CA ALA A 11 -84.67 9.30 7.06
C ALA A 11 -83.96 8.06 7.61
N GLY A 12 -82.82 8.25 8.30
CA GLY A 12 -82.13 7.17 9.01
C GLY A 12 -80.93 7.64 9.83
N CYS A 13 -81.19 7.87 11.11
CA CYS A 13 -80.38 7.84 12.33
C CYS A 13 -78.83 7.86 12.31
N ALA A 14 -78.32 8.62 13.29
CA ALA A 14 -76.94 8.75 13.73
C ALA A 14 -76.27 7.44 14.19
N SER A 15 -74.95 7.35 14.03
CA SER A 15 -74.04 7.06 15.16
C SER A 15 -72.63 7.55 14.86
N ALA A 16 -72.05 8.29 15.80
CA ALA A 16 -70.66 8.70 15.81
C ALA A 16 -69.74 7.48 15.92
N GLY A 17 -68.70 7.47 15.10
CA GLY A 17 -67.51 6.63 15.24
C GLY A 17 -66.34 7.40 14.63
N GLN A 18 -65.61 8.15 15.44
CA GLN A 18 -64.33 8.73 15.04
C GLN A 18 -63.29 7.61 15.02
N ASP A 19 -63.12 6.96 13.89
CA ASP A 19 -61.91 6.19 13.63
C ASP A 19 -60.79 7.19 13.36
N ALA A 20 -60.02 7.48 14.41
CA ALA A 20 -58.73 8.13 14.24
C ALA A 20 -57.82 7.18 13.44
N PRO A 21 -57.18 7.62 12.35
CA PRO A 21 -56.10 6.86 11.76
C PRO A 21 -54.97 6.82 12.80
N VAL A 22 -54.72 5.64 13.36
CA VAL A 22 -53.51 5.38 14.12
C VAL A 22 -52.37 5.44 13.11
N ASP A 23 -51.77 6.62 13.01
CA ASP A 23 -50.49 6.88 12.37
C ASP A 23 -49.45 6.04 13.12
N GLY A 24 -49.31 4.79 12.68
CA GLY A 24 -48.27 3.90 13.11
C GLY A 24 -46.94 4.51 12.69
N LYS A 25 -46.31 5.24 13.59
CA LYS A 25 -44.89 5.58 13.50
C LYS A 25 -44.14 4.29 13.22
N VAL A 26 -43.67 4.15 11.98
CA VAL A 26 -42.65 3.16 11.65
C VAL A 26 -41.41 3.64 12.38
N GLU A 27 -41.14 3.07 13.54
CA GLU A 27 -39.83 3.19 14.18
C GLU A 27 -38.84 2.44 13.29
N ILE A 28 -38.30 3.14 12.29
CA ILE A 28 -37.11 2.70 11.56
C ILE A 28 -35.94 2.90 12.52
N ASP A 29 -35.86 2.04 13.54
CA ASP A 29 -34.64 1.84 14.32
C ASP A 29 -33.72 0.91 13.50
N ALA A 30 -33.33 1.40 12.33
CA ALA A 30 -32.25 0.82 11.58
C ALA A 30 -30.98 1.15 12.38
N ARG A 31 -30.56 0.20 13.23
CA ARG A 31 -29.20 0.21 13.80
C ARG A 31 -28.25 0.46 12.64
N MET A 32 -27.49 1.55 12.69
CA MET A 32 -26.38 1.76 11.77
C MET A 32 -25.53 0.50 11.83
N ILE A 33 -25.51 -0.25 10.73
CA ILE A 33 -24.51 -1.29 10.52
C ILE A 33 -23.21 -0.52 10.36
N ASP A 34 -22.43 -0.44 11.44
CA ASP A 34 -21.06 0.05 11.40
C ASP A 34 -20.32 -0.83 10.39
N ALA A 35 -19.92 -0.24 9.26
CA ALA A 35 -19.18 -0.96 8.25
C ALA A 35 -17.83 -1.33 8.87
N GLY A 36 -17.56 -2.62 9.00
CA GLY A 36 -16.30 -3.10 9.54
C GLY A 36 -15.08 -2.56 8.78
N PRO A 37 -13.87 -2.68 9.35
CA PRO A 37 -12.65 -2.12 8.76
C PRO A 37 -12.44 -2.62 7.33
N THR A 38 -12.15 -1.69 6.42
CA THR A 38 -11.95 -1.99 5.00
C THR A 38 -10.49 -2.36 4.75
N THR A 39 -10.23 -3.48 4.06
CA THR A 39 -8.86 -3.88 3.69
C THR A 39 -8.48 -3.27 2.35
N GLN A 40 -7.29 -2.66 2.26
CA GLN A 40 -6.74 -2.12 1.02
C GLN A 40 -5.26 -2.45 0.89
N THR A 41 -4.86 -2.73 -0.35
CA THR A 41 -3.45 -2.88 -0.74
C THR A 41 -3.03 -1.68 -1.57
N LEU A 42 -2.04 -0.95 -1.07
CA LEU A 42 -1.43 0.20 -1.72
C LEU A 42 -0.29 -0.28 -2.63
N SER A 43 -0.31 0.19 -3.87
CA SER A 43 0.78 0.05 -4.85
C SER A 43 1.01 1.38 -5.54
N GLN A 44 2.24 1.61 -5.98
CA GLN A 44 2.60 2.79 -6.76
C GLN A 44 3.15 2.42 -8.14
N THR A 45 3.26 1.14 -8.49
CA THR A 45 3.66 0.69 -9.83
C THR A 45 2.46 0.33 -10.69
N THR A 46 2.58 0.50 -12.01
CA THR A 46 1.54 0.16 -12.99
C THR A 46 1.51 -1.32 -13.35
N SER A 47 2.60 -2.04 -13.07
CA SER A 47 2.77 -3.47 -13.34
C SER A 47 3.47 -4.15 -12.16
N PRO A 48 3.07 -5.38 -11.79
CA PRO A 48 3.76 -6.20 -10.80
C PRO A 48 4.89 -7.05 -11.39
N THR A 49 5.06 -7.05 -12.72
CA THR A 49 6.04 -7.91 -13.40
C THR A 49 7.45 -7.37 -13.21
N ILE A 50 8.36 -8.22 -12.75
CA ILE A 50 9.79 -7.90 -12.65
C ILE A 50 10.40 -7.81 -14.05
N LYS A 51 11.16 -6.75 -14.30
CA LYS A 51 12.06 -6.67 -15.44
C LYS A 51 13.43 -7.18 -15.00
N PRO A 52 14.01 -8.20 -15.65
CA PRO A 52 15.38 -8.64 -15.38
C PRO A 52 16.36 -7.48 -15.51
N GLN A 53 17.35 -7.40 -14.62
CA GLN A 53 18.31 -6.30 -14.53
C GLN A 53 17.65 -4.91 -14.36
N GLY A 54 16.44 -4.90 -13.81
CA GLY A 54 15.60 -3.71 -13.65
C GLY A 54 16.02 -2.86 -12.47
N SER A 55 16.52 -3.50 -11.41
CA SER A 55 16.86 -2.84 -10.15
C SER A 55 18.28 -2.30 -10.10
N ILE A 56 18.64 -1.75 -8.94
CA ILE A 56 19.99 -1.39 -8.53
C ILE A 56 20.22 -1.73 -7.06
N ALA A 57 21.47 -1.97 -6.73
CA ALA A 57 21.98 -2.05 -5.36
C ALA A 57 23.39 -1.48 -5.33
N CYS A 58 23.85 -1.06 -4.16
CA CYS A 58 25.26 -0.87 -3.90
C CYS A 58 25.94 -2.24 -3.88
N ALA A 59 26.45 -2.64 -5.04
CA ALA A 59 27.08 -3.93 -5.28
C ALA A 59 28.59 -3.80 -5.34
N VAL A 60 29.29 -4.85 -4.91
CA VAL A 60 30.73 -5.00 -5.03
C VAL A 60 31.03 -6.06 -6.06
N ASN A 61 31.50 -5.58 -7.22
CA ASN A 61 31.70 -6.41 -8.41
C ASN A 61 32.77 -7.49 -8.22
N THR A 62 33.74 -7.30 -7.32
CA THR A 62 34.82 -8.28 -7.11
C THR A 62 34.32 -9.57 -6.49
N ASP A 63 33.33 -9.47 -5.59
CA ASP A 63 32.88 -10.60 -4.77
C ASP A 63 31.42 -10.96 -5.09
N ASN A 64 30.82 -10.29 -6.07
CA ASN A 64 29.41 -10.42 -6.45
C ASN A 64 28.44 -10.33 -5.26
N THR A 65 28.71 -9.41 -4.34
CA THR A 65 27.93 -9.19 -3.10
C THR A 65 27.39 -7.77 -3.04
N THR A 66 26.49 -7.50 -2.10
CA THR A 66 25.94 -6.15 -1.87
C THR A 66 26.40 -5.59 -0.54
N ARG A 67 26.67 -4.28 -0.50
CA ARG A 67 26.82 -3.51 0.74
C ARG A 67 25.45 -3.21 1.34
N ALA A 68 25.42 -2.44 2.43
CA ALA A 68 24.17 -2.01 3.03
C ALA A 68 23.35 -1.16 2.05
N ASN A 69 22.07 -1.52 1.88
CA ASN A 69 21.11 -0.84 1.04
C ASN A 69 19.80 -0.68 1.80
N SER A 70 19.27 0.55 1.83
CA SER A 70 17.94 0.82 2.37
C SER A 70 17.06 1.34 1.24
N TYR A 71 15.92 0.71 1.03
CA TYR A 71 14.96 1.01 -0.04
C TYR A 71 13.67 1.57 0.55
N TYR A 72 13.14 2.64 -0.02
CA TYR A 72 11.99 3.34 0.55
C TYR A 72 10.86 3.57 -0.44
N ARG A 73 9.63 3.57 0.08
CA ARG A 73 8.45 4.17 -0.56
C ARG A 73 7.69 5.02 0.44
N VAL A 74 7.05 6.08 -0.06
CA VAL A 74 6.16 6.95 0.70
C VAL A 74 4.79 6.96 0.03
N PHE A 75 3.75 6.57 0.77
CA PHE A 75 2.37 6.55 0.31
C PHE A 75 1.59 7.70 0.92
N ASP A 76 0.98 8.53 0.07
CA ASP A 76 -0.01 9.52 0.50
C ASP A 76 -1.36 8.81 0.67
N LEU A 77 -1.76 8.59 1.93
CA LEU A 77 -2.96 7.85 2.27
C LEU A 77 -4.23 8.60 1.81
N ALA A 78 -4.25 9.92 1.94
CA ALA A 78 -5.38 10.73 1.51
C ALA A 78 -5.55 10.68 -0.01
N ALA A 79 -4.45 10.72 -0.77
CA ALA A 79 -4.48 10.54 -2.22
C ALA A 79 -4.95 9.14 -2.64
N ALA A 80 -4.78 8.13 -1.77
CA ALA A 80 -5.31 6.77 -1.96
C ALA A 80 -6.77 6.59 -1.51
N GLY A 81 -7.43 7.66 -1.05
CA GLY A 81 -8.81 7.62 -0.55
C GLY A 81 -8.95 7.18 0.90
N ILE A 82 -7.85 7.02 1.63
CA ILE A 82 -7.83 6.64 3.04
C ILE A 82 -7.80 7.90 3.90
N THR A 83 -8.94 8.21 4.52
CA THR A 83 -9.12 9.42 5.35
C THR A 83 -9.17 9.14 6.85
N THR A 84 -9.24 7.86 7.24
CA THR A 84 -9.18 7.37 8.62
C THR A 84 -7.78 6.82 8.94
N ALA A 85 -7.56 6.35 10.16
CA ALA A 85 -6.29 5.74 10.54
C ALA A 85 -6.10 4.41 9.78
N PHE A 86 -4.92 4.20 9.23
CA PHE A 86 -4.59 2.99 8.46
C PHE A 86 -3.69 2.06 9.29
N THR A 87 -4.20 0.89 9.64
CA THR A 87 -3.41 -0.14 10.32
C THR A 87 -2.77 -1.06 9.29
N VAL A 88 -1.45 -0.90 9.12
CA VAL A 88 -0.64 -1.82 8.31
C VAL A 88 -0.71 -3.21 8.91
N THR A 89 -0.84 -4.22 8.05
CA THR A 89 -0.77 -5.64 8.45
C THR A 89 0.38 -6.37 7.76
N LYS A 90 0.81 -5.89 6.59
CA LYS A 90 1.87 -6.51 5.80
C LYS A 90 2.51 -5.54 4.82
N VAL A 91 3.82 -5.67 4.63
CA VAL A 91 4.54 -5.14 3.47
C VAL A 91 4.96 -6.31 2.59
N SER A 92 4.68 -6.24 1.30
CA SER A 92 5.10 -7.26 0.32
C SER A 92 6.06 -6.63 -0.67
N PHE A 93 7.17 -7.28 -0.97
CA PHE A 93 8.14 -6.80 -1.96
C PHE A 93 8.66 -7.93 -2.83
N GLN A 94 8.98 -7.61 -4.08
CA GLN A 94 9.55 -8.58 -5.01
C GLN A 94 11.08 -8.64 -4.87
N ILE A 95 11.65 -9.76 -5.29
CA ILE A 95 13.09 -10.01 -5.33
C ILE A 95 13.51 -10.28 -6.77
N GLU A 96 14.49 -9.52 -7.25
CA GLU A 96 15.11 -9.75 -8.56
C GLU A 96 16.21 -10.82 -8.44
N HIS A 97 17.07 -10.65 -7.45
CA HIS A 97 18.18 -11.56 -7.18
C HIS A 97 18.51 -11.56 -5.69
N CYS A 98 18.67 -12.73 -5.10
CA CYS A 98 19.16 -12.90 -3.74
C CYS A 98 19.86 -14.25 -3.63
N THR A 99 21.18 -14.26 -3.37
CA THR A 99 21.94 -15.52 -3.28
C THR A 99 22.96 -15.43 -2.15
N PRO A 100 23.07 -16.44 -1.27
CA PRO A 100 22.27 -17.68 -1.18
C PRO A 100 20.88 -17.49 -0.51
N GLY A 101 20.48 -16.26 -0.24
CA GLY A 101 19.38 -15.91 0.65
C GLY A 101 19.87 -14.88 1.68
N ALA A 102 18.96 -14.12 2.26
CA ALA A 102 19.32 -13.05 3.18
C ALA A 102 18.27 -12.86 4.28
N THR A 103 18.63 -12.11 5.32
CA THR A 103 17.67 -11.56 6.29
C THR A 103 17.71 -10.05 6.16
N VAL A 104 16.54 -9.44 5.99
CA VAL A 104 16.37 -7.99 5.91
C VAL A 104 15.48 -7.49 7.03
N ALA A 105 15.56 -6.20 7.33
CA ALA A 105 14.58 -5.54 8.18
C ALA A 105 13.54 -4.82 7.32
N VAL A 106 12.27 -4.87 7.72
CA VAL A 106 11.20 -4.08 7.13
C VAL A 106 10.60 -3.19 8.19
N ARG A 107 10.55 -1.90 7.91
CA ARG A 107 10.02 -0.87 8.81
C ARG A 107 8.90 -0.12 8.17
N VAL A 108 7.95 0.30 9.00
CA VAL A 108 6.89 1.23 8.61
C VAL A 108 6.81 2.37 9.60
N GLY A 109 6.40 3.52 9.10
CA GLY A 109 6.37 4.74 9.88
C GLY A 109 5.56 5.85 9.22
N THR A 110 5.70 7.06 9.73
CA THR A 110 5.15 8.27 9.11
C THR A 110 6.25 9.07 8.42
N TYR A 111 5.84 9.87 7.44
CA TYR A 111 6.69 10.87 6.80
C TYR A 111 5.95 12.19 6.66
N THR A 112 6.58 13.28 7.10
CA THR A 112 5.98 14.64 7.09
C THR A 112 6.57 15.55 6.02
N GLY A 113 7.63 15.10 5.32
CA GLY A 113 8.33 15.90 4.31
C GLY A 113 7.69 15.87 2.92
N ALA A 114 8.38 16.53 1.99
CA ALA A 114 8.07 16.46 0.56
C ALA A 114 8.59 15.17 -0.07
N THR A 115 7.89 14.66 -1.08
CA THR A 115 8.33 13.55 -1.94
C THR A 115 8.83 14.08 -3.28
N GLY A 116 9.68 13.32 -3.97
CA GLY A 116 10.21 13.66 -5.29
C GLY A 116 11.69 13.26 -5.43
N GLY A 117 12.60 14.16 -5.07
CA GLY A 117 14.05 13.99 -5.23
C GLY A 117 14.71 13.21 -4.09
N THR A 118 14.91 13.86 -2.95
CA THR A 118 15.52 13.26 -1.76
C THR A 118 14.54 13.35 -0.60
N LEU A 119 14.41 12.27 0.18
CA LEU A 119 13.64 12.30 1.41
C LEU A 119 14.46 12.89 2.55
N ASP A 120 13.83 13.72 3.38
CA ASP A 120 14.43 14.23 4.61
C ASP A 120 14.32 13.18 5.71
N MET A 121 15.47 12.62 6.13
CA MET A 121 15.49 11.64 7.22
C MET A 121 14.96 12.21 8.55
N ALA A 122 15.08 13.52 8.78
CA ALA A 122 14.54 14.15 10.00
C ALA A 122 13.00 14.19 10.01
N ALA A 123 12.36 14.06 8.85
CA ALA A 123 10.91 14.03 8.70
C ALA A 123 10.32 12.61 8.79
N MET A 124 11.16 11.59 9.09
CA MET A 124 10.75 10.19 9.23
C MET A 124 10.51 9.83 10.70
N THR A 125 9.44 9.10 10.98
CA THR A 125 9.21 8.50 12.31
C THR A 125 8.85 7.03 12.14
N ILE A 126 9.73 6.13 12.57
CA ILE A 126 9.46 4.69 12.51
C ILE A 126 8.51 4.29 13.64
N LEU A 127 7.47 3.53 13.30
CA LEU A 127 6.42 3.10 14.23
C LEU A 127 6.48 1.59 14.50
N ALA A 128 6.88 0.78 13.53
CA ALA A 128 7.10 -0.64 13.71
C ALA A 128 8.25 -1.15 12.83
N SER A 129 8.86 -2.25 13.28
CA SER A 129 9.93 -2.93 12.57
C SER A 129 9.78 -4.44 12.70
N ASN A 130 9.98 -5.17 11.61
CA ASN A 130 10.26 -6.59 11.59
C ASN A 130 11.71 -6.78 11.13
N ASN A 131 12.60 -7.12 12.06
CA ASN A 131 14.04 -7.17 11.81
C ASN A 131 14.54 -8.53 11.28
N THR A 132 13.64 -9.50 11.09
CA THR A 132 14.00 -10.90 10.80
C THR A 132 13.23 -11.43 9.60
N VAL A 133 13.03 -10.60 8.56
CA VAL A 133 12.33 -11.01 7.35
C VAL A 133 13.27 -11.86 6.51
N ALA A 134 12.95 -13.16 6.42
CA ALA A 134 13.72 -14.11 5.62
C ALA A 134 13.42 -13.92 4.12
N VAL A 135 14.48 -13.73 3.34
CA VAL A 135 14.44 -13.63 1.89
C VAL A 135 15.01 -14.94 1.31
N PRO A 136 14.22 -15.69 0.53
CA PRO A 136 14.69 -16.94 -0.06
C PRO A 136 15.74 -16.68 -1.14
N GLN A 137 16.47 -17.73 -1.51
CA GLN A 137 17.33 -17.68 -2.68
C GLN A 137 16.49 -17.44 -3.94
N VAL A 138 16.86 -16.42 -4.72
CA VAL A 138 16.32 -16.13 -6.05
C VAL A 138 17.51 -15.88 -6.96
N VAL A 139 17.70 -16.74 -7.95
CA VAL A 139 18.82 -16.61 -8.89
C VAL A 139 18.27 -16.13 -10.23
N GLU A 140 18.63 -14.91 -10.61
CA GLU A 140 18.46 -14.45 -11.98
C GLU A 140 19.31 -15.30 -12.92
N ALA A 141 18.68 -15.88 -13.94
CA ALA A 141 19.35 -16.72 -14.90
C ALA A 141 20.05 -15.85 -15.96
N PRO A 142 21.37 -16.01 -16.16
CA PRO A 142 22.08 -15.32 -17.22
C PRO A 142 21.66 -15.89 -18.58
N GLY A 143 21.54 -15.02 -19.59
CA GLY A 143 21.23 -15.43 -20.96
C GLY A 143 20.83 -14.24 -21.85
N PRO A 144 20.71 -14.42 -23.18
CA PRO A 144 20.06 -13.46 -24.06
C PRO A 144 18.64 -13.93 -24.44
N PRO A 145 17.55 -13.38 -23.85
CA PRO A 145 17.53 -12.37 -22.77
C PRO A 145 17.70 -12.98 -21.37
N PRO A 146 18.13 -12.17 -20.37
CA PRO A 146 18.16 -12.62 -18.98
C PRO A 146 16.74 -12.91 -18.50
N THR A 147 16.60 -13.81 -17.54
CA THR A 147 15.29 -14.15 -16.97
C THR A 147 15.34 -14.19 -15.46
N THR A 148 14.33 -13.60 -14.83
CA THR A 148 14.21 -13.55 -13.38
C THR A 148 13.00 -14.37 -12.98
N PRO A 149 13.16 -15.49 -12.23
CA PRO A 149 12.03 -16.26 -11.74
C PRO A 149 11.17 -15.45 -10.75
N GLY A 150 11.79 -14.44 -10.11
CA GLY A 150 11.14 -13.56 -9.14
C GLY A 150 10.90 -14.23 -7.80
N GLY A 151 10.33 -13.48 -6.87
CA GLY A 151 9.92 -13.98 -5.57
C GLY A 151 9.26 -12.87 -4.76
N THR A 152 8.02 -13.11 -4.31
CA THR A 152 7.35 -12.21 -3.37
C THR A 152 7.77 -12.57 -1.95
N VAL A 153 8.30 -11.60 -1.22
CA VAL A 153 8.54 -11.71 0.21
C VAL A 153 7.47 -10.92 0.94
N ASP A 154 6.83 -11.60 1.88
CA ASP A 154 5.78 -11.06 2.74
C ASP A 154 6.38 -10.79 4.13
N ALA A 155 6.47 -9.52 4.51
CA ALA A 155 6.88 -9.10 5.84
C ALA A 155 5.64 -8.76 6.67
N PRO A 156 5.19 -9.62 7.58
CA PRO A 156 4.13 -9.26 8.52
C PRO A 156 4.66 -8.27 9.54
N LEU A 157 3.96 -7.16 9.71
CA LEU A 157 4.18 -6.20 10.80
C LEU A 157 2.94 -5.33 10.98
N SER A 158 2.73 -4.83 12.21
CA SER A 158 1.57 -4.01 12.53
C SER A 158 1.97 -2.64 13.05
N ALA A 159 1.42 -1.61 12.43
CA ALA A 159 1.50 -0.22 12.87
C ALA A 159 0.26 0.54 12.41
N THR A 160 -0.27 1.38 13.29
CA THR A 160 -1.36 2.30 12.94
C THR A 160 -0.78 3.64 12.51
N ILE A 161 -1.00 4.00 11.24
CA ILE A 161 -0.67 5.29 10.67
C ILE A 161 -1.84 6.25 10.95
N PRO A 162 -1.59 7.38 11.63
CA PRO A 162 -2.65 8.35 11.91
C PRO A 162 -3.29 8.89 10.63
N ALA A 163 -4.59 9.16 10.68
CA ALA A 163 -5.32 9.83 9.61
C ALA A 163 -4.59 11.12 9.16
N GLY A 164 -4.54 11.37 7.85
CA GLY A 164 -3.87 12.54 7.28
C GLY A 164 -2.34 12.48 7.24
N SER A 165 -1.72 11.40 7.74
CA SER A 165 -0.27 11.18 7.61
C SER A 165 0.09 10.48 6.30
N LYS A 166 1.33 10.67 5.83
CA LYS A 166 1.91 9.80 4.80
C LYS A 166 2.53 8.59 5.46
N LEU A 167 2.32 7.41 4.87
CA LEU A 167 2.95 6.16 5.28
C LEU A 167 4.35 6.08 4.65
N LEU A 168 5.36 5.83 5.48
CA LEU A 168 6.73 5.48 5.07
C LEU A 168 6.92 3.98 5.18
N VAL A 169 7.60 3.39 4.19
CA VAL A 169 8.09 2.01 4.23
C VAL A 169 9.58 1.99 3.93
N GLU A 170 10.34 1.19 4.68
CA GLU A 170 11.75 0.91 4.44
C GLU A 170 11.96 -0.61 4.39
N VAL A 171 12.69 -1.08 3.37
CA VAL A 171 13.34 -2.40 3.35
C VAL A 171 14.83 -2.17 3.51
N ASP A 172 15.38 -2.54 4.66
CA ASP A 172 16.78 -2.34 5.05
C ASP A 172 17.53 -3.66 4.93
N ALA A 173 18.30 -3.78 3.84
CA ALA A 173 19.19 -4.91 3.59
C ALA A 173 20.58 -4.57 4.13
N PRO A 174 21.06 -5.27 5.17
CA PRO A 174 22.38 -5.00 5.75
C PRO A 174 23.50 -5.30 4.75
N ASP A 175 24.74 -4.96 5.12
CA ASP A 175 25.92 -5.36 4.35
C ASP A 175 26.00 -6.90 4.28
N GLY A 176 26.14 -7.42 3.06
CA GLY A 176 26.34 -8.83 2.81
C GLY A 176 27.65 -9.36 3.34
N ASN A 177 28.63 -8.51 3.66
CA ASN A 177 29.94 -8.88 4.21
C ASN A 177 30.65 -9.98 3.42
N GLY A 178 30.47 -10.00 2.09
CA GLY A 178 31.02 -11.04 1.22
C GLY A 178 30.23 -12.36 1.21
N VAL A 179 29.07 -12.43 1.86
CA VAL A 179 28.25 -13.65 2.00
C VAL A 179 27.09 -13.71 1.02
N TYR A 180 26.37 -12.60 0.84
CA TYR A 180 25.20 -12.56 -0.04
C TYR A 180 25.14 -11.32 -0.95
N SER A 181 24.33 -11.45 -1.98
CA SER A 181 23.84 -10.34 -2.80
C SER A 181 22.32 -10.20 -2.63
N PHE A 182 21.81 -8.97 -2.68
CA PHE A 182 20.39 -8.69 -2.57
C PHE A 182 19.97 -7.55 -3.51
N PHE A 183 19.03 -7.84 -4.39
CA PHE A 183 18.43 -6.90 -5.33
C PHE A 183 16.91 -7.03 -5.26
N MET A 184 16.22 -5.94 -4.90
CA MET A 184 14.76 -5.88 -4.94
C MET A 184 14.25 -5.94 -6.38
N GLY A 185 13.10 -6.56 -6.58
CA GLY A 185 12.39 -6.57 -7.86
C GLY A 185 11.97 -5.17 -8.30
N ALA A 186 12.24 -4.84 -9.55
CA ALA A 186 11.83 -3.57 -10.16
C ALA A 186 11.35 -3.76 -11.60
N ASN A 187 10.72 -2.72 -12.16
CA ASN A 187 10.46 -2.60 -13.60
C ASN A 187 10.56 -1.16 -14.09
N ASP A 188 10.20 -0.94 -15.35
CA ASP A 188 10.20 0.37 -16.01
C ASP A 188 8.82 0.75 -16.59
N GLY A 189 7.74 0.09 -16.15
CA GLY A 189 6.38 0.29 -16.68
C GLY A 189 5.67 1.58 -16.21
N GLY A 190 6.26 2.32 -15.28
CA GLY A 190 5.74 3.55 -14.70
C GLY A 190 5.37 3.41 -13.23
N GLU A 191 5.43 4.53 -12.51
CA GLU A 191 5.01 4.64 -11.12
C GLU A 191 4.34 5.99 -10.82
N SER A 192 3.43 6.01 -9.84
CA SER A 192 2.69 7.22 -9.44
C SER A 192 3.47 8.14 -8.49
N GLN A 193 4.47 7.60 -7.81
CA GLN A 193 5.45 8.32 -6.99
C GLN A 193 6.77 7.55 -6.99
N PRO A 194 7.91 8.25 -6.86
CA PRO A 194 9.21 7.61 -6.90
C PRO A 194 9.47 6.70 -5.70
N ALA A 195 10.19 5.62 -5.95
CA ALA A 195 10.92 4.89 -4.91
C ALA A 195 12.29 5.54 -4.64
N TYR A 196 12.89 5.22 -3.48
CA TYR A 196 14.18 5.80 -3.07
C TYR A 196 15.15 4.71 -2.62
N ILE A 197 16.44 5.01 -2.72
CA ILE A 197 17.54 4.20 -2.21
C ILE A 197 18.48 5.06 -1.37
N LYS A 198 18.99 4.47 -0.29
CA LYS A 198 20.15 4.97 0.47
C LYS A 198 21.18 3.86 0.53
N ALA A 199 22.41 4.18 0.15
CA ALA A 199 23.54 3.27 0.21
C ALA A 199 24.83 4.09 0.36
N ALA A 200 25.24 4.31 1.62
CA ALA A 200 26.32 5.23 1.95
C ALA A 200 27.66 4.82 1.33
N ASP A 201 27.93 3.51 1.26
CA ASP A 201 29.16 2.96 0.66
C ASP A 201 29.25 3.21 -0.86
N CYS A 202 28.12 3.52 -1.50
CA CYS A 202 28.05 3.93 -2.90
C CYS A 202 27.75 5.43 -3.04
N SER A 203 28.11 6.24 -2.04
CA SER A 203 27.95 7.71 -2.03
C SER A 203 26.51 8.23 -2.06
N VAL A 204 25.50 7.38 -1.85
CA VAL A 204 24.09 7.78 -1.70
C VAL A 204 23.77 7.86 -0.21
N THR A 205 24.16 8.97 0.41
CA THR A 205 24.15 9.15 1.88
C THR A 205 22.76 9.51 2.44
N ALA A 206 21.84 9.98 1.61
CA ALA A 206 20.45 10.24 1.94
C ALA A 206 19.50 9.50 0.98
N PRO A 207 18.27 9.12 1.41
CA PRO A 207 17.32 8.42 0.55
C PRO A 207 17.00 9.26 -0.69
N THR A 208 17.53 8.84 -1.83
CA THR A 208 17.47 9.56 -3.10
C THR A 208 16.62 8.76 -4.07
N ASN A 209 15.85 9.44 -4.91
CA ASN A 209 15.05 8.83 -5.97
C ASN A 209 15.89 7.76 -6.69
N ILE A 210 15.41 6.52 -6.66
CA ILE A 210 16.20 5.37 -7.10
C ILE A 210 16.47 5.42 -8.60
N SER A 211 15.55 5.98 -9.40
CA SER A 211 15.76 6.17 -10.83
C SER A 211 16.86 7.20 -11.10
N THR A 212 16.90 8.28 -10.31
CA THR A 212 17.98 9.28 -10.39
C THR A 212 19.32 8.68 -9.97
N ALA A 213 19.35 7.93 -8.87
CA ALA A 213 20.56 7.25 -8.41
C ALA A 213 21.08 6.19 -9.41
N ALA A 214 20.15 5.52 -10.12
CA ALA A 214 20.48 4.50 -11.11
C ALA A 214 20.90 5.07 -12.48
N GLY A 215 20.56 6.32 -12.79
CA GLY A 215 20.69 6.88 -14.15
C GLY A 215 19.77 6.20 -15.18
N LYS A 216 18.76 5.44 -14.73
CA LYS A 216 17.77 4.72 -15.56
C LYS A 216 16.45 4.65 -14.78
N THR A 217 15.34 4.38 -15.48
CA THR A 217 14.05 4.13 -14.81
C THR A 217 14.12 2.86 -13.95
N VAL A 218 13.77 3.00 -12.68
CA VAL A 218 13.68 1.91 -11.70
C VAL A 218 12.43 2.12 -10.85
N ASN A 219 11.39 1.32 -11.07
CA ASN A 219 10.17 1.33 -10.29
C ASN A 219 10.17 0.11 -9.35
N LEU A 220 10.41 0.32 -8.05
CA LEU A 220 10.48 -0.79 -7.09
C LEU A 220 9.12 -1.44 -6.88
N LEU A 221 9.07 -2.77 -6.91
CA LEU A 221 7.85 -3.54 -6.74
C LEU A 221 7.64 -3.85 -5.25
N LEU A 222 6.96 -2.91 -4.58
CA LEU A 222 6.61 -2.99 -3.17
C LEU A 222 5.15 -2.54 -2.98
N THR A 223 4.41 -3.31 -2.21
CA THR A 223 3.04 -3.01 -1.81
C THR A 223 2.88 -3.05 -0.30
N VAL A 224 1.84 -2.37 0.19
CA VAL A 224 1.46 -2.39 1.61
C VAL A 224 0.01 -2.77 1.72
N THR A 225 -0.30 -3.77 2.54
CA THR A 225 -1.66 -4.16 2.88
C THR A 225 -1.98 -3.72 4.31
N GLY A 226 -3.18 -3.21 4.51
CA GLY A 226 -3.68 -2.78 5.82
C GLY A 226 -5.18 -2.54 5.82
N GLN A 227 -5.67 -2.00 6.91
CA GLN A 227 -7.09 -1.78 7.20
C GLN A 227 -7.36 -0.35 7.67
N TYR A 228 -8.48 0.24 7.25
CA TYR A 228 -8.90 1.60 7.64
C TYR A 228 -10.42 1.76 7.77
#